data_AF-A0A1W6SPW5-F1
#
_entry.id   AF-A0A1W6SPW5-F1
#
_cell.length_a   1.000
_cell.length_b   1.000
_cell.length_c   1.000
_cell.angle_alpha   90.00
_cell.angle_beta   90.00
_cell.angle_gamma   90.00
#
_symmetry.space_group_name_H-M   'P 1'
#
loop_
_entity.id
_entity.type
_entity.pdbx_description
1 polymer ?
#
loop_
_entity_poly.entity_id
_entity_poly.type
_entity_poly.pdbx_seq_one_letter_code
_entity_poly.pdbx_strand_id
1 'polypeptide(L)'
;MATAIERIVVQATPQEKEAIVLKARKLGLPVAELMRRGATAYESTAMDEELGILADKAKAAADRASESIDDVLAFVEASNKRIAAMEAEASTNMRKAL
;
A
#
# COMPACT_ATOMS: atom_id res chain seq x y z
N MET A 1 26.39 35.10 14.80
CA MET A 1 27.54 34.18 14.99
C MET A 1 27.36 33.02 14.03
N ALA A 2 28.27 32.81 13.09
CA ALA A 2 28.22 31.63 12.23
C ALA A 2 28.46 30.40 13.12
N THR A 3 27.44 29.58 13.32
CA THR A 3 27.56 28.29 14.00
C THR A 3 28.61 27.46 13.25
N ALA A 4 29.66 27.02 13.95
CA ALA A 4 30.70 26.19 13.35
C ALA A 4 30.06 24.92 12.77
N ILE A 5 30.26 24.69 11.48
CA ILE A 5 29.81 23.46 10.80
C ILE A 5 30.95 22.46 10.94
N GLU A 6 30.76 21.43 11.74
CA GLU A 6 31.69 20.30 11.83
C GLU A 6 31.68 19.47 10.55
N ARG A 7 32.84 18.96 10.13
CA ARG A 7 33.01 18.21 8.88
C ARG A 7 33.28 16.73 9.18
N ILE A 8 32.43 15.87 8.65
CA ILE A 8 32.64 14.42 8.63
C ILE A 8 33.29 14.05 7.29
N VAL A 9 34.45 13.38 7.33
CA VAL A 9 35.13 12.84 6.15
C VAL A 9 34.96 11.33 6.15
N VAL A 10 34.41 10.79 5.06
CA VAL A 10 34.15 9.35 4.91
C VAL A 10 34.94 8.84 3.70
N GLN A 11 35.58 7.68 3.86
CA GLN A 11 36.20 6.98 2.75
C GLN A 11 35.14 6.15 2.03
N ALA A 12 35.11 6.25 0.71
CA ALA A 12 34.23 5.47 -0.15
C ALA A 12 35.04 5.01 -1.37
N THR A 13 34.73 3.83 -1.86
CA THR A 13 35.22 3.35 -3.14
C THR A 13 34.71 4.23 -4.30
N PRO A 14 35.38 4.21 -5.47
CA PRO A 14 34.87 4.91 -6.65
C PRO A 14 33.43 4.53 -7.01
N GLN A 15 33.09 3.25 -6.88
CA GLN A 15 31.77 2.70 -7.18
C GLN A 15 30.70 3.21 -6.20
N GLU A 16 31.00 3.21 -4.90
CA GLU A 16 30.08 3.76 -3.89
C GLU A 16 29.86 5.26 -4.09
N LYS A 17 30.92 6.01 -4.40
CA LYS A 17 30.82 7.44 -4.70
C LYS A 17 29.91 7.69 -5.90
N GLU A 18 30.09 6.92 -6.98
CA GLU A 18 29.24 7.02 -8.17
C GLU A 18 27.77 6.70 -7.84
N ALA A 19 27.53 5.61 -7.10
CA ALA A 19 26.18 5.23 -6.68
C ALA A 19 25.49 6.31 -5.83
N ILE A 20 26.22 6.93 -4.89
CA ILE A 20 25.71 8.04 -4.07
C ILE A 20 25.36 9.25 -4.94
N VAL A 21 26.22 9.62 -5.88
CA VAL A 21 26.00 10.75 -6.79
C VAL A 21 24.79 10.50 -7.69
N LEU A 22 24.67 9.29 -8.26
CA LEU A 22 23.54 8.92 -9.09
C LEU A 22 22.23 8.92 -8.29
N LYS A 23 22.23 8.39 -7.06
CA LYS A 23 21.07 8.41 -6.18
C LYS A 23 20.64 9.84 -5.84
N ALA A 24 21.59 10.71 -5.50
CA ALA A 24 21.32 12.12 -5.22
C ALA A 24 20.70 12.83 -6.43
N ARG A 25 21.26 12.61 -7.62
CA ARG A 25 20.73 13.15 -8.89
C ARG A 25 19.31 12.66 -9.17
N LYS A 26 19.06 11.36 -9.02
CA LYS A 26 17.72 10.76 -9.23
C LYS A 26 16.67 11.38 -8.30
N LEU A 27 17.06 11.74 -7.08
CA LEU A 27 16.19 12.35 -6.08
C LEU A 27 16.14 13.90 -6.17
N GLY A 28 16.92 14.53 -7.06
CA GLY A 28 17.01 15.98 -7.17
C GLY A 28 17.63 16.66 -5.93
N LEU A 29 18.46 15.94 -5.17
CA LEU A 29 19.06 16.42 -3.92
C LEU A 29 20.57 16.64 -4.07
N PRO A 30 21.17 17.62 -3.37
CA PRO A 30 22.61 17.67 -3.17
C PRO A 30 23.13 16.41 -2.46
N VAL A 31 24.34 15.97 -2.79
CA VAL A 31 24.94 14.78 -2.15
C VAL A 31 25.04 14.96 -0.62
N ALA A 32 25.45 16.13 -0.14
CA ALA A 32 25.53 16.41 1.29
C ALA A 32 24.16 16.35 1.99
N GLU A 33 23.09 16.72 1.28
CA GLU A 33 21.72 16.63 1.78
C GLU A 33 21.28 15.18 1.90
N LEU A 34 21.52 14.38 0.85
CA LEU A 34 21.25 12.95 0.84
C LEU A 34 21.99 12.25 1.98
N MET A 35 23.28 12.53 2.18
CA MET A 35 24.09 11.91 3.23
C MET A 35 23.61 12.30 4.62
N ARG A 36 23.25 13.57 4.86
CA ARG A 36 22.73 14.01 6.15
C ARG A 36 21.40 13.33 6.48
N ARG A 37 20.45 13.32 5.53
CA ARG A 37 19.17 12.64 5.71
C ARG A 37 19.34 11.14 5.90
N GLY A 38 20.20 10.51 5.10
CA GLY A 38 20.50 9.09 5.19
C GLY A 38 21.09 8.72 6.56
N ALA A 39 21.99 9.53 7.11
CA ALA A 39 22.56 9.30 8.43
C ALA A 39 21.52 9.50 9.56
N THR A 40 20.64 10.49 9.46
CA THR A 40 19.56 10.71 10.45
C THR A 40 18.49 9.63 10.39
N ALA A 41 18.14 9.15 9.20
CA ALA A 41 17.08 8.16 8.99
C ALA A 41 17.55 6.71 9.14
N TYR A 42 18.86 6.49 9.33
CA TYR A 42 19.39 5.15 9.52
C TYR A 42 19.07 4.63 10.92
N GLU A 43 17.97 3.87 11.01
CA GLU A 43 17.59 3.10 12.20
C GLU A 43 17.52 1.62 11.81
N SER A 44 18.60 0.89 12.08
CA SER A 44 18.84 -0.43 11.49
C SER A 44 17.89 -1.55 11.93
N THR A 45 17.06 -1.34 12.96
CA THR A 45 16.18 -2.38 13.51
C THR A 45 14.73 -1.93 13.72
N ALA A 46 14.47 -0.64 13.94
CA ALA A 46 13.12 -0.13 14.21
C ALA A 46 12.27 -0.04 12.92
N MET A 47 12.89 0.29 11.79
CA MET A 47 12.18 0.45 10.51
C MET A 47 11.65 -0.88 9.95
N ASP A 48 12.37 -1.99 10.13
CA ASP A 48 11.94 -3.30 9.61
C ASP A 48 10.73 -3.83 10.39
N GLU A 49 10.67 -3.60 11.70
CA GLU A 49 9.52 -3.97 12.54
C GLU A 49 8.28 -3.13 12.21
N GLU A 50 8.45 -1.81 12.04
CA GLU A 50 7.35 -0.91 11.67
C GLU A 50 6.77 -1.24 10.28
N LEU A 51 7.63 -1.56 9.31
CA LEU A 51 7.21 -2.01 7.98
C LEU A 51 6.51 -3.36 8.03
N GLY A 52 6.95 -4.29 8.89
CA GLY A 52 6.27 -5.55 9.15
C GLY A 52 4.84 -5.33 9.68
N ILE A 53 4.69 -4.48 10.69
CA ILE A 53 3.38 -4.14 11.27
C ILE A 53 2.46 -3.50 10.23
N LEU A 54 2.99 -2.61 9.38
CA LEU A 54 2.21 -1.99 8.30
C LEU A 54 1.74 -3.03 7.28
N ALA A 55 2.61 -3.95 6.88
CA ALA A 55 2.28 -5.02 5.94
C ALA A 55 1.19 -5.94 6.50
N ASP A 56 1.28 -6.32 7.78
CA ASP A 56 0.27 -7.15 8.44
C ASP A 56 -1.09 -6.45 8.50
N LYS A 57 -1.11 -5.16 8.84
CA LYS A 57 -2.35 -4.35 8.83
C LYS A 57 -2.95 -4.24 7.44
N ALA A 58 -2.12 -4.03 6.41
CA ALA A 58 -2.58 -3.94 5.03
C ALA A 58 -3.20 -5.27 4.58
N LYS A 59 -2.56 -6.40 4.89
CA LYS A 59 -3.10 -7.73 4.62
C LYS A 59 -4.44 -7.97 5.31
N ALA A 60 -4.52 -7.72 6.62
CA ALA A 60 -5.76 -7.89 7.37
C ALA A 60 -6.90 -6.98 6.89
N ALA A 61 -6.59 -5.82 6.31
CA ALA A 61 -7.59 -4.97 5.66
C ALA A 61 -8.05 -5.55 4.31
N ALA A 62 -7.13 -6.06 3.50
CA ALA A 62 -7.44 -6.69 2.22
C ALA A 62 -8.28 -7.98 2.39
N ASP A 63 -7.94 -8.80 3.38
CA ASP A 63 -8.67 -10.04 3.70
C ASP A 63 -10.12 -9.72 4.07
N ARG A 64 -10.34 -8.76 4.99
CA ARG A 64 -11.70 -8.30 5.37
C ARG A 64 -12.47 -7.71 4.20
N ALA A 65 -11.80 -6.96 3.32
CA ALA A 65 -12.45 -6.40 2.13
C ALA A 65 -12.89 -7.51 1.17
N SER A 66 -12.08 -8.54 1.01
CA SER A 66 -12.39 -9.70 0.16
C SER A 66 -13.56 -10.49 0.72
N GLU A 67 -13.57 -10.79 2.02
CA GLU A 67 -14.70 -11.44 2.70
C GLU A 67 -15.99 -10.64 2.53
N SER A 68 -15.95 -9.31 2.71
CA SER A 68 -17.13 -8.46 2.52
C SER A 68 -17.62 -8.44 1.07
N ILE A 69 -16.74 -8.57 0.08
CA ILE A 69 -17.13 -8.66 -1.34
C ILE A 69 -17.86 -9.99 -1.57
N ASP A 70 -17.30 -11.09 -1.06
CA ASP A 70 -17.89 -12.43 -1.20
C ASP A 70 -19.30 -12.49 -0.58
N ASP A 71 -19.47 -11.90 0.61
CA ASP A 71 -20.78 -11.80 1.28
C ASP A 71 -21.81 -11.03 0.43
N VAL A 72 -21.40 -9.89 -0.16
CA VAL A 72 -22.27 -9.08 -1.02
C VAL A 72 -22.64 -9.86 -2.28
N LEU A 73 -21.69 -10.55 -2.91
CA LEU A 73 -21.95 -11.36 -4.10
C LEU A 73 -22.92 -12.51 -3.80
N ALA A 74 -22.74 -13.21 -2.67
CA ALA A 74 -23.64 -14.27 -2.23
C ALA A 74 -25.06 -13.74 -1.97
N PHE A 75 -25.18 -12.56 -1.34
CA PHE A 75 -26.46 -11.91 -1.11
C PHE A 75 -27.15 -11.53 -2.43
N VAL A 76 -26.42 -10.94 -3.38
CA VAL A 76 -26.95 -10.58 -4.70
C VAL A 76 -27.43 -11.82 -5.45
N GLU A 77 -26.68 -12.91 -5.43
CA GLU A 77 -27.08 -14.17 -6.06
C GLU A 77 -28.39 -14.71 -5.45
N ALA A 78 -28.50 -14.74 -4.11
CA ALA A 78 -29.72 -15.15 -3.42
C ALA A 78 -30.90 -14.20 -3.72
N SER A 79 -30.64 -12.90 -3.85
CA SER A 79 -31.66 -11.93 -4.24
C SER A 79 -32.17 -12.18 -5.66
N ASN A 80 -31.28 -12.40 -6.62
CA ASN A 80 -31.63 -12.68 -8.01
C ASN A 80 -32.46 -13.95 -8.13
N LYS A 81 -32.15 -15.01 -7.37
CA LYS A 81 -32.97 -16.23 -7.30
C LYS A 81 -34.40 -15.96 -6.81
N ARG A 82 -34.56 -15.12 -5.77
CA ARG A 82 -35.89 -14.73 -5.25
C ARG A 82 -36.69 -13.92 -6.26
N ILE A 83 -36.04 -12.96 -6.93
CA ILE A 83 -36.68 -12.13 -7.96
C ILE A 83 -37.18 -13.02 -9.10
N ALA A 84 -36.35 -13.92 -9.62
CA ALA A 84 -36.73 -14.83 -10.69
C ALA A 84 -37.94 -15.72 -10.31
N ALA A 85 -37.99 -16.20 -9.05
CA ALA A 85 -39.13 -16.98 -8.57
C ALA A 85 -40.43 -16.15 -8.52
N MET A 86 -40.37 -14.92 -8.01
CA MET A 86 -41.51 -14.01 -7.99
C MET A 86 -41.98 -13.64 -9.39
N GLU A 87 -41.06 -13.38 -10.32
CA GLU A 87 -41.38 -13.08 -11.73
C GLU A 87 -42.05 -14.28 -12.43
N ALA A 88 -41.60 -15.50 -12.16
CA ALA A 88 -42.21 -16.72 -12.68
C ALA A 88 -43.62 -16.96 -12.13
N GLU A 89 -43.82 -16.72 -10.83
CA GLU A 89 -45.13 -16.81 -10.17
C GLU A 89 -46.10 -15.77 -10.74
N ALA A 90 -45.68 -14.51 -10.83
CA ALA A 90 -46.48 -13.43 -11.40
C ALA A 90 -46.89 -13.72 -12.86
N SER A 91 -45.96 -14.24 -13.66
CA SER A 91 -46.21 -14.64 -15.05
C SER A 91 -47.24 -15.77 -15.15
N THR A 92 -47.15 -16.76 -14.25
CA THR A 92 -48.11 -17.87 -14.16
C THR A 92 -49.50 -17.37 -13.79
N ASN A 93 -49.58 -16.47 -12.80
CA ASN A 93 -50.85 -15.91 -12.34
C ASN A 93 -51.53 -15.04 -13.41
N MET A 94 -50.78 -14.24 -14.17
CA MET A 94 -51.34 -13.50 -15.31
C MET A 94 -51.91 -14.42 -16.39
N ARG A 95 -51.22 -15.52 -16.71
CA ARG A 95 -51.70 -16.49 -17.71
C ARG A 95 -52.98 -17.21 -17.30
N LYS A 96 -53.22 -17.40 -16.00
CA LYS A 96 -54.47 -18.01 -15.48
C LYS A 96 -55.65 -17.05 -15.46
N ALA A 97 -55.39 -15.74 -15.50
CA ALA A 97 -56.41 -14.70 -15.46
C ALA A 97 -56.93 -14.29 -16.86
N LEU A 98 -56.29 -14.79 -17.92
CA LEU A 98 -56.68 -14.65 -19.33
C LEU A 98 -57.47 -15.87 -19.81
#